data_AF-A0A957JEG9-F1
#
_entry.id   AF-A0A957JEG9-F1
#
_cell.length_a   1.000
_cell.length_b   1.000
_cell.length_c   1.000
_cell.angle_alpha   90.00
_cell.angle_beta   90.00
_cell.angle_gamma   90.00
#
_symmetry.space_group_name_H-M   'P 1'
#
loop_
_entity.id
_entity.type
_entity.pdbx_description
1 polymer ?
#
loop_
_entity_poly.entity_id
_entity_poly.type
_entity_poly.pdbx_seq_one_letter_code
_entity_poly.pdbx_strand_id
1 'polypeptide(L)'
;MNSLLEKLTDLFSQAFVAEDLPADLGQMVVSGRPDLGDFQCNGALQGAREKKMNPRALAERIIAALPANDWFREVTIAGPGFINVRLNDAFLTSHLQAMIADENLGVRRVDQPQTIIVDYGGYNVAKALHVGHLRPSIIGQALANVLRQVGHHVIGDVHLGDWGLQMGQLIAELARRQPDLPYFDPANEGPFPTESPITLDEFGEVYPAASNRMKEDPEFAAAARQATYELQQGRPGYRALWQHFVDVTIADQKADCDRLGIHYDYWLGESHTDHRLQPMTERLMDEGYAVVSKGATIVDVSSDEDKKDLPPLMLLTSVGSVTYGTTDLATIEQRMEDFDPAAILYVVDKRQSLHFTQVFRAAYKTGIAPRSTSLEHIAFGTFNGKDGRPFKTRTGGVMMLKELVQLSIDAAYERMESAGVASDYPENEKAAIAEMVGQAALKFGDLVNHYSTDINFDLERFSSFEGRTGPYLLYSTVRTKSILRKAEDQGLAGGCLIPPAEDAERALLLKLAEMPEALL
;
A
#
# COMPACT_ATOMS: atom_id res chain seq x y z
N MET A 1 19.64 -14.01 -8.29
CA MET A 1 20.14 -15.34 -7.83
C MET A 1 19.08 -16.02 -6.96
N ASN A 2 19.10 -17.35 -6.80
CA ASN A 2 18.19 -18.00 -5.84
C ASN A 2 18.62 -17.72 -4.40
N SER A 3 17.64 -17.57 -3.52
CA SER A 3 17.82 -17.40 -2.08
C SER A 3 18.42 -18.67 -1.43
N LEU A 4 18.86 -18.59 -0.18
CA LEU A 4 19.31 -19.79 0.54
C LEU A 4 18.17 -20.79 0.69
N LEU A 5 16.98 -20.32 1.06
CA LEU A 5 15.82 -21.18 1.27
C LEU A 5 15.39 -21.89 -0.02
N GLU A 6 15.40 -21.19 -1.15
CA GLU A 6 15.10 -21.76 -2.47
C GLU A 6 16.12 -22.84 -2.85
N LYS A 7 17.43 -22.54 -2.75
CA LYS A 7 18.50 -23.50 -3.06
C LYS A 7 18.38 -24.78 -2.24
N LEU A 8 18.08 -24.64 -0.95
CA LEU A 8 17.92 -25.79 -0.05
C LEU A 8 16.62 -26.55 -0.36
N THR A 9 15.53 -25.84 -0.66
CA THR A 9 14.25 -26.45 -1.04
C THR A 9 14.41 -27.26 -2.32
N ASP A 10 15.00 -26.70 -3.37
CA ASP A 10 15.25 -27.38 -4.65
C ASP A 10 16.03 -28.70 -4.44
N LEU A 11 17.06 -28.65 -3.60
CA LEU A 11 17.92 -29.78 -3.27
C LEU A 11 17.16 -30.88 -2.50
N PHE A 12 16.37 -30.51 -1.50
CA PHE A 12 15.58 -31.46 -0.72
C PHE A 12 14.41 -32.02 -1.53
N SER A 13 13.72 -31.20 -2.33
CA SER A 13 12.67 -31.62 -3.24
C SER A 13 13.14 -32.72 -4.20
N GLN A 14 14.37 -32.61 -4.73
CA GLN A 14 14.96 -33.67 -5.56
C GLN A 14 15.16 -34.98 -4.78
N ALA A 15 15.60 -34.92 -3.52
CA ALA A 15 15.75 -36.10 -2.67
C ALA A 15 14.39 -36.76 -2.35
N PHE A 16 13.31 -35.99 -2.16
CA PHE A 16 11.96 -36.55 -2.02
C PHE A 16 11.47 -37.19 -3.32
N VAL A 17 11.68 -36.57 -4.48
CA VAL A 17 11.34 -37.15 -5.78
C VAL A 17 12.08 -38.47 -6.02
N ALA A 18 13.35 -38.56 -5.64
CA ALA A 18 14.13 -39.81 -5.72
C ALA A 18 13.58 -40.94 -4.84
N GLU A 19 12.80 -40.60 -3.82
CA GLU A 19 12.10 -41.53 -2.93
C GLU A 19 10.63 -41.79 -3.38
N ASP A 20 10.30 -41.44 -4.63
CA ASP A 20 8.97 -41.50 -5.22
C ASP A 20 7.92 -40.79 -4.34
N LEU A 21 8.25 -39.56 -3.90
CA LEU A 21 7.38 -38.69 -3.11
C LEU A 21 7.20 -37.32 -3.79
N PRO A 22 6.12 -36.59 -3.48
CA PRO A 22 5.91 -35.23 -3.96
C PRO A 22 7.06 -34.27 -3.61
N ALA A 23 7.41 -33.38 -4.55
CA ALA A 23 8.53 -32.44 -4.41
C ALA A 23 8.30 -31.38 -3.31
N ASP A 24 7.05 -30.99 -3.07
CA ASP A 24 6.65 -30.01 -2.04
C ASP A 24 6.97 -30.48 -0.61
N LEU A 25 7.11 -31.78 -0.38
CA LEU A 25 7.60 -32.31 0.89
C LEU A 25 9.05 -31.89 1.18
N GLY A 26 9.83 -31.55 0.15
CA GLY A 26 11.18 -31.02 0.29
C GLY A 26 11.26 -29.58 0.80
N GLN A 27 10.13 -28.91 1.05
CA GLN A 27 10.10 -27.52 1.49
C GLN A 27 10.96 -27.32 2.74
N MET A 28 11.92 -26.40 2.63
CA MET A 28 12.75 -25.97 3.75
C MET A 28 12.11 -24.76 4.44
N VAL A 29 12.38 -24.64 5.74
CA VAL A 29 12.03 -23.47 6.54
C VAL A 29 13.22 -23.05 7.40
N VAL A 30 13.30 -21.77 7.76
CA VAL A 30 14.23 -21.31 8.80
C VAL A 30 13.90 -22.01 10.11
N SER A 31 14.91 -22.53 10.79
CA SER A 31 14.70 -23.29 12.03
C SER A 31 14.22 -22.39 13.17
N GLY A 32 13.10 -22.78 13.80
CA GLY A 32 12.69 -22.19 15.08
C GLY A 32 13.56 -22.61 16.28
N ARG A 33 14.54 -23.50 16.05
CA ARG A 33 15.50 -24.00 17.03
C ARG A 33 16.93 -23.87 16.47
N PRO A 34 17.54 -22.67 16.53
CA PRO A 34 18.88 -22.42 15.99
C PRO A 34 19.99 -23.29 16.63
N ASP A 35 19.72 -23.81 17.83
CA ASP A 35 20.58 -24.79 18.49
C ASP A 35 20.63 -26.14 17.75
N LEU A 36 19.56 -26.53 17.06
CA LEU A 36 19.46 -27.79 16.32
C LEU A 36 19.89 -27.69 14.86
N GLY A 37 19.84 -26.50 14.26
CA GLY A 37 20.22 -26.25 12.87
C GLY A 37 19.77 -24.87 12.41
N ASP A 38 20.25 -24.44 11.25
CA ASP A 38 19.88 -23.17 10.62
C ASP A 38 18.54 -23.29 9.88
N PHE A 39 18.33 -24.43 9.22
CA PHE A 39 17.12 -24.75 8.47
C PHE A 39 16.58 -26.12 8.85
N GLN A 40 15.31 -26.36 8.56
CA GLN A 40 14.61 -27.60 8.87
C GLN A 40 13.72 -28.04 7.70
N CYS A 41 13.67 -29.34 7.43
CA CYS A 41 12.68 -29.98 6.56
C CYS A 41 11.74 -30.85 7.40
N ASN A 42 10.42 -30.69 7.17
CA ASN A 42 9.37 -31.42 7.88
C ASN A 42 8.72 -32.53 7.05
N GLY A 43 9.02 -32.60 5.75
CA GLY A 43 8.29 -33.45 4.79
C GLY A 43 8.35 -34.94 5.10
N ALA A 44 9.41 -35.41 5.76
CA ALA A 44 9.54 -36.83 6.12
C ALA A 44 8.40 -37.30 7.05
N LEU A 45 7.82 -36.42 7.87
CA LEU A 45 6.68 -36.76 8.72
C LEU A 45 5.41 -37.06 7.92
N GLN A 46 5.20 -36.31 6.84
CA GLN A 46 4.05 -36.49 5.94
C GLN A 46 4.31 -37.63 4.95
N GLY A 47 5.45 -37.63 4.26
CA GLY A 47 5.82 -38.65 3.28
C GLY A 47 5.88 -40.06 3.88
N ALA A 48 6.23 -40.20 5.16
CA ALA A 48 6.25 -41.49 5.83
C ALA A 48 4.84 -42.08 6.04
N ARG A 49 3.81 -41.23 6.18
CA ARG A 49 2.42 -41.67 6.22
C ARG A 49 1.98 -42.21 4.86
N GLU A 50 2.39 -41.55 3.77
CA GLU A 50 2.11 -41.98 2.40
C GLU A 50 2.79 -43.32 2.08
N LYS A 51 4.05 -43.49 2.47
CA LYS A 51 4.81 -44.73 2.31
C LYS A 51 4.49 -45.80 3.36
N LYS A 52 3.66 -45.48 4.37
CA LYS A 52 3.35 -46.33 5.53
C LYS A 52 4.61 -46.88 6.22
N MET A 53 5.59 -46.01 6.44
CA MET A 53 6.87 -46.37 7.06
C MET A 53 7.20 -45.47 8.27
N ASN A 54 8.27 -45.80 8.99
CA ASN A 54 8.72 -44.98 10.11
C ASN A 54 9.29 -43.64 9.59
N PRO A 55 8.89 -42.47 10.14
CA PRO A 55 9.35 -41.18 9.61
C PRO A 55 10.85 -40.92 9.80
N ARG A 56 11.47 -41.47 10.85
CA ARG A 56 12.93 -41.40 11.03
C ARG A 56 13.65 -42.20 9.97
N ALA A 57 13.15 -43.39 9.65
CA ALA A 57 13.69 -44.21 8.57
C ALA A 57 13.54 -43.55 7.18
N LEU A 58 12.42 -42.84 6.93
CA LEU A 58 12.29 -42.04 5.71
C LEU A 58 13.28 -40.87 5.70
N ALA A 59 13.42 -40.15 6.82
CA ALA A 59 14.39 -39.06 6.92
C ALA A 59 15.83 -39.53 6.66
N GLU A 60 16.23 -40.71 7.14
CA GLU A 60 17.54 -41.32 6.84
C GLU A 60 17.72 -41.56 5.33
N ARG A 61 16.67 -42.06 4.65
CA ARG A 61 16.69 -42.27 3.19
C ARG A 61 16.81 -40.95 2.43
N ILE A 62 16.04 -39.93 2.84
CA ILE A 62 16.11 -38.60 2.23
C ILE A 62 17.51 -38.01 2.36
N ILE A 63 18.13 -38.08 3.55
CA ILE A 63 19.51 -37.61 3.74
C ILE A 63 20.49 -38.39 2.86
N ALA A 64 20.33 -39.71 2.74
CA ALA A 64 21.17 -40.53 1.87
C ALA A 64 20.98 -40.25 0.37
N ALA A 65 19.80 -39.76 -0.02
CA ALA A 65 19.47 -39.36 -1.40
C ALA A 65 19.95 -37.95 -1.76
N LEU A 66 20.39 -37.14 -0.78
CA LEU A 66 20.96 -35.82 -1.06
C LEU A 66 22.25 -35.97 -1.88
N PRO A 67 22.42 -35.22 -2.98
CA PRO A 67 23.65 -35.27 -3.75
C PRO A 67 24.82 -34.69 -2.94
N ALA A 68 26.00 -35.28 -3.10
CA ALA A 68 27.21 -34.82 -2.43
C ALA A 68 27.52 -33.36 -2.80
N ASN A 69 27.64 -32.51 -1.78
CA ASN A 69 28.00 -31.10 -1.92
C ASN A 69 28.63 -30.60 -0.61
N ASP A 70 29.29 -29.44 -0.68
CA ASP A 70 29.97 -28.85 0.47
C ASP A 70 29.11 -27.83 1.23
N TRP A 71 27.78 -27.83 1.03
CA TRP A 71 26.88 -26.82 1.60
C TRP A 71 26.62 -27.06 3.08
N PHE A 72 26.80 -28.29 3.56
CA PHE A 72 26.41 -28.71 4.89
C PHE A 72 27.62 -28.95 5.78
N ARG A 73 27.61 -28.34 6.96
CA ARG A 73 28.47 -28.75 8.08
C ARG A 73 27.90 -29.99 8.73
N GLU A 74 26.58 -30.05 8.87
CA GLU A 74 25.89 -31.14 9.53
C GLU A 74 24.45 -31.25 9.01
N VAL A 75 23.98 -32.49 8.82
CA VAL A 75 22.57 -32.81 8.58
C VAL A 75 22.16 -33.86 9.59
N THR A 76 21.22 -33.53 10.48
CA THR A 76 20.80 -34.44 11.56
C THR A 76 19.31 -34.71 11.54
N ILE A 77 18.90 -35.81 12.20
CA ILE A 77 17.49 -36.13 12.40
C ILE A 77 17.13 -35.96 13.87
N ALA A 78 16.28 -34.97 14.14
CA ALA A 78 15.70 -34.75 15.46
C ALA A 78 14.31 -35.38 15.61
N GLY A 79 14.04 -35.89 16.81
CA GLY A 79 12.74 -36.44 17.18
C GLY A 79 12.23 -37.52 16.19
N PRO A 80 10.95 -37.46 15.79
CA PRO A 80 10.32 -38.50 14.98
C PRO A 80 10.79 -38.53 13.52
N GLY A 81 11.43 -37.48 13.00
CA GLY A 81 11.81 -37.38 11.59
C GLY A 81 12.04 -35.96 11.07
N PHE A 82 12.35 -35.00 11.95
CA PHE A 82 12.71 -33.64 11.52
C PHE A 82 14.14 -33.65 10.99
N ILE A 83 14.37 -33.18 9.77
CA ILE A 83 15.72 -33.09 9.21
C ILE A 83 16.22 -31.66 9.44
N ASN A 84 17.25 -31.52 10.28
CA ASN A 84 17.88 -30.23 10.57
C ASN A 84 19.17 -30.10 9.76
N VAL A 85 19.39 -28.90 9.24
CA VAL A 85 20.54 -28.57 8.40
C VAL A 85 21.32 -27.45 9.05
N ARG A 86 22.61 -27.67 9.28
CA ARG A 86 23.59 -26.63 9.64
C ARG A 86 24.49 -26.40 8.44
N LEU A 87 24.48 -25.17 7.92
CA LEU A 87 25.26 -24.77 6.76
C LEU A 87 26.75 -24.76 7.09
N ASN A 88 27.55 -25.13 6.09
CA ASN A 88 28.99 -24.90 6.08
C ASN A 88 29.25 -23.38 6.00
N ASP A 89 30.12 -22.89 6.86
CA ASP A 89 30.48 -21.48 6.98
C ASP A 89 31.10 -20.94 5.68
N ALA A 90 31.89 -21.76 4.97
CA ALA A 90 32.45 -21.39 3.68
C ALA A 90 31.37 -21.22 2.59
N PHE A 91 30.34 -22.07 2.62
CA PHE A 91 29.20 -21.96 1.71
C PHE A 91 28.37 -20.72 2.01
N LEU A 92 28.04 -20.48 3.29
CA LEU A 92 27.32 -19.29 3.73
C LEU A 92 28.05 -18.02 3.29
N THR A 93 29.34 -17.90 3.57
CA THR A 93 30.17 -16.76 3.14
C THR A 93 30.16 -16.59 1.62
N SER A 94 30.31 -17.67 0.86
CA SER A 94 30.28 -17.61 -0.62
C SER A 94 28.91 -17.14 -1.13
N HIS A 95 27.82 -17.53 -0.47
CA HIS A 95 26.48 -17.06 -0.81
C HIS A 95 26.34 -15.55 -0.57
N LEU A 96 26.77 -15.04 0.58
CA LEU A 96 26.71 -13.60 0.86
C LEU A 96 27.63 -12.79 -0.06
N GLN A 97 28.80 -13.32 -0.45
CA GLN A 97 29.65 -12.67 -1.45
C GLN A 97 28.92 -12.54 -2.80
N ALA A 98 28.20 -13.58 -3.22
CA ALA A 98 27.38 -13.52 -4.43
C ALA A 98 26.24 -12.50 -4.28
N MET A 99 25.60 -12.40 -3.11
CA MET A 99 24.58 -11.36 -2.85
C MET A 99 25.19 -9.95 -2.93
N ILE A 100 26.36 -9.72 -2.34
CA ILE A 100 27.03 -8.40 -2.38
C ILE A 100 27.40 -8.02 -3.82
N ALA A 101 27.74 -8.99 -4.67
CA ALA A 101 28.05 -8.76 -6.08
C ALA A 101 26.79 -8.58 -6.96
N ASP A 102 25.62 -8.97 -6.47
CA ASP A 102 24.33 -8.82 -7.15
C ASP A 102 23.78 -7.40 -6.91
N GLU A 103 23.37 -6.73 -7.98
CA GLU A 103 22.89 -5.33 -7.92
C GLU A 103 21.66 -5.15 -7.01
N ASN A 104 20.87 -6.23 -6.82
CA ASN A 104 19.67 -6.23 -5.99
C ASN A 104 19.89 -6.97 -4.66
N LEU A 105 21.15 -7.16 -4.26
CA LEU A 105 21.53 -7.82 -3.01
C LEU A 105 20.91 -9.21 -2.85
N GLY A 106 20.77 -9.94 -3.95
CA GLY A 106 20.19 -11.27 -3.97
C GLY A 106 18.67 -11.33 -4.06
N VAL A 107 17.98 -10.19 -4.02
CA VAL A 107 16.53 -10.12 -4.23
C VAL A 107 16.24 -10.48 -5.68
N ARG A 108 15.62 -11.64 -5.89
CA ARG A 108 15.27 -12.11 -7.23
C ARG A 108 14.15 -11.23 -7.80
N ARG A 109 14.35 -10.77 -9.03
CA ARG A 109 13.26 -10.19 -9.82
C ARG A 109 12.44 -11.29 -10.47
N VAL A 110 11.13 -11.08 -10.58
CA VAL A 110 10.22 -12.02 -11.23
C VAL A 110 10.66 -12.29 -12.67
N ASP A 111 10.60 -13.55 -13.10
CA ASP A 111 10.98 -13.94 -14.46
C ASP A 111 9.99 -13.38 -15.50
N GLN A 112 8.73 -13.20 -15.10
CA GLN A 112 7.66 -12.64 -15.91
C GLN A 112 7.05 -11.44 -15.19
N PRO A 113 7.55 -10.21 -15.48
CA PRO A 113 6.93 -8.99 -14.99
C PRO A 113 5.46 -8.93 -15.35
N GLN A 114 4.64 -8.55 -14.38
CA GLN A 114 3.21 -8.32 -14.55
C GLN A 114 2.89 -6.86 -14.31
N THR A 115 1.85 -6.36 -14.96
CA THR A 115 1.27 -5.04 -14.65
C THR A 115 0.38 -5.15 -13.42
N ILE A 116 0.68 -4.36 -12.39
CA ILE A 116 -0.08 -4.30 -11.14
C ILE A 116 -0.47 -2.84 -10.89
N ILE A 117 -1.77 -2.61 -10.70
CA ILE A 117 -2.27 -1.30 -10.29
C ILE A 117 -2.39 -1.29 -8.77
N VAL A 118 -1.88 -0.24 -8.14
CA VAL A 118 -2.08 0.05 -6.72
C VAL A 118 -2.93 1.31 -6.65
N ASP A 119 -4.15 1.17 -6.17
CA ASP A 119 -5.10 2.25 -5.90
C ASP A 119 -4.97 2.65 -4.43
N TYR A 120 -4.47 3.86 -4.16
CA TYR A 120 -4.19 4.30 -2.80
C TYR A 120 -4.24 5.82 -2.66
N GLY A 121 -4.45 6.31 -1.44
CA GLY A 121 -4.63 7.74 -1.17
C GLY A 121 -6.10 8.11 -1.06
N GLY A 122 -6.86 8.00 -2.15
CA GLY A 122 -8.31 8.24 -2.18
C GLY A 122 -8.68 9.68 -1.82
N TYR A 123 -7.97 10.66 -2.39
CA TYR A 123 -8.06 12.05 -1.96
C TYR A 123 -9.30 12.75 -2.51
N ASN A 124 -9.84 13.70 -1.75
CA ASN A 124 -11.00 14.47 -2.18
C ASN A 124 -10.58 15.84 -2.74
N VAL A 125 -11.17 16.25 -3.86
CA VAL A 125 -10.98 17.60 -4.39
C VAL A 125 -11.68 18.63 -3.51
N ALA A 126 -11.15 19.86 -3.47
CA ALA A 126 -11.59 20.98 -2.65
C ALA A 126 -11.50 20.72 -1.14
N LYS A 127 -10.61 19.83 -0.72
CA LYS A 127 -10.29 19.56 0.69
C LYS A 127 -8.78 19.31 0.84
N ALA A 128 -8.19 19.96 1.84
CA ALA A 128 -6.84 19.63 2.28
C ALA A 128 -6.80 18.21 2.88
N LEU A 129 -5.64 17.57 2.82
CA LEU A 129 -5.47 16.24 3.37
C LEU A 129 -5.53 16.27 4.90
N HIS A 130 -6.16 15.26 5.48
CA HIS A 130 -6.20 15.02 6.91
C HIS A 130 -5.54 13.70 7.28
N VAL A 131 -5.34 13.46 8.57
CA VAL A 131 -4.72 12.24 9.12
C VAL A 131 -5.28 10.92 8.57
N GLY A 132 -6.57 10.86 8.23
CA GLY A 132 -7.19 9.67 7.62
C GLY A 132 -6.56 9.24 6.28
N HIS A 133 -5.91 10.16 5.57
CA HIS A 133 -5.22 9.88 4.30
C HIS A 133 -3.77 9.42 4.50
N LEU A 134 -3.23 9.46 5.72
CA LEU A 134 -1.85 9.06 6.00
C LEU A 134 -1.62 7.57 5.70
N ARG A 135 -2.45 6.70 6.30
CA ARG A 135 -2.33 5.24 6.19
C ARG A 135 -2.43 4.72 4.75
N PRO A 136 -3.49 5.03 3.97
CA PRO A 136 -3.58 4.53 2.61
C PRO A 136 -2.37 4.98 1.77
N SER A 137 -1.92 6.22 1.96
CA SER A 137 -0.78 6.77 1.22
C SER A 137 0.54 6.04 1.53
N ILE A 138 0.84 5.81 2.81
CA ILE A 138 2.08 5.14 3.22
C ILE A 138 2.08 3.65 2.89
N ILE A 139 0.96 2.96 3.15
CA ILE A 139 0.82 1.53 2.88
C ILE A 139 0.91 1.28 1.37
N GLY A 140 0.17 2.05 0.57
CA GLY A 140 0.20 1.93 -0.88
C GLY A 140 1.57 2.24 -1.48
N GLN A 141 2.25 3.30 -1.02
CA GLN A 141 3.61 3.60 -1.47
C GLN A 141 4.61 2.48 -1.12
N ALA A 142 4.53 1.93 0.09
CA ALA A 142 5.40 0.84 0.51
C ALA A 142 5.17 -0.42 -0.33
N LEU A 143 3.90 -0.78 -0.57
CA LEU A 143 3.52 -1.90 -1.42
C LEU A 143 4.01 -1.70 -2.86
N ALA A 144 3.80 -0.51 -3.43
CA ALA A 144 4.27 -0.19 -4.77
C ALA A 144 5.80 -0.29 -4.88
N ASN A 145 6.54 0.18 -3.86
CA ASN A 145 8.00 0.09 -3.84
C ASN A 145 8.49 -1.37 -3.80
N VAL A 146 7.88 -2.22 -2.97
CA VAL A 146 8.25 -3.65 -2.88
C VAL A 146 7.96 -4.36 -4.21
N LEU A 147 6.78 -4.15 -4.79
CA LEU A 147 6.40 -4.76 -6.07
C LEU A 147 7.32 -4.31 -7.23
N ARG A 148 7.74 -3.04 -7.25
CA ARG A 148 8.74 -2.54 -8.22
C ARG A 148 10.12 -3.16 -7.98
N GLN A 149 10.53 -3.30 -6.72
CA GLN A 149 11.81 -3.91 -6.35
C GLN A 149 11.92 -5.37 -6.82
N VAL A 150 10.84 -6.15 -6.70
CA VAL A 150 10.79 -7.52 -7.23
C VAL A 150 10.52 -7.58 -8.74
N GLY A 151 10.38 -6.44 -9.41
CA GLY A 151 10.43 -6.34 -10.88
C GLY A 151 9.10 -6.27 -11.61
N HIS A 152 7.96 -6.10 -10.93
CA HIS A 152 6.68 -5.85 -11.61
C HIS A 152 6.62 -4.44 -12.21
N HIS A 153 5.76 -4.27 -13.22
CA HIS A 153 5.36 -2.95 -13.69
C HIS A 153 4.22 -2.44 -12.81
N VAL A 154 4.52 -1.49 -11.93
CA VAL A 154 3.55 -1.01 -10.93
C VAL A 154 3.07 0.38 -11.30
N ILE A 155 1.76 0.53 -11.38
CA ILE A 155 1.05 1.77 -11.64
C ILE A 155 0.37 2.22 -10.36
N GLY A 156 0.78 3.34 -9.80
CA GLY A 156 0.13 3.99 -8.66
C GLY A 156 -0.91 5.00 -9.14
N ASP A 157 -2.16 4.85 -8.69
CA ASP A 157 -3.26 5.77 -8.97
C ASP A 157 -3.91 6.23 -7.66
N VAL A 158 -4.22 7.54 -7.59
CA VAL A 158 -4.73 8.16 -6.37
C VAL A 158 -6.24 7.96 -6.17
N HIS A 159 -6.98 7.71 -7.26
CA HIS A 159 -8.43 7.70 -7.34
C HIS A 159 -9.12 8.87 -6.59
N LEU A 160 -9.16 10.05 -7.22
CA LEU A 160 -9.73 11.27 -6.65
C LEU A 160 -11.25 11.21 -6.55
N GLY A 161 -11.76 11.63 -5.39
CA GLY A 161 -13.15 12.06 -5.20
C GLY A 161 -13.37 13.47 -5.75
N ASP A 162 -13.40 13.59 -7.08
CA ASP A 162 -13.47 14.85 -7.82
C ASP A 162 -14.82 15.10 -8.51
N TRP A 163 -15.77 14.17 -8.37
CA TRP A 163 -17.04 14.18 -9.10
C TRP A 163 -18.24 14.02 -8.17
N GLY A 164 -19.31 14.79 -8.38
CA GLY A 164 -20.56 14.67 -7.63
C GLY A 164 -21.07 15.95 -6.97
N LEU A 165 -22.03 15.79 -6.05
CA LEU A 165 -22.80 16.89 -5.45
C LEU A 165 -21.94 17.94 -4.73
N GLN A 166 -20.81 17.52 -4.17
CA GLN A 166 -19.85 18.41 -3.53
C GLN A 166 -19.35 19.50 -4.49
N MET A 167 -19.20 19.19 -5.79
CA MET A 167 -18.77 20.17 -6.79
C MET A 167 -19.88 21.19 -7.07
N GLY A 168 -21.14 20.75 -7.20
CA GLY A 168 -22.27 21.66 -7.38
C GLY A 168 -22.52 22.57 -6.16
N GLN A 169 -22.23 22.08 -4.94
CA GLN A 169 -22.26 22.90 -3.73
C GLN A 169 -21.26 24.06 -3.79
N LEU A 170 -20.03 23.78 -4.23
CA LEU A 170 -18.99 24.78 -4.38
C LEU A 170 -19.32 25.78 -5.47
N ILE A 171 -19.81 25.31 -6.63
CA ILE A 171 -20.25 26.18 -7.74
C ILE A 171 -21.36 27.12 -7.27
N ALA A 172 -22.40 26.58 -6.60
CA ALA A 172 -23.53 27.38 -6.13
C ALA A 172 -23.13 28.39 -5.06
N GLU A 173 -22.28 28.02 -4.11
CA GLU A 173 -21.80 28.94 -3.08
C GLU A 173 -20.87 30.01 -3.66
N LEU A 174 -20.03 29.67 -4.64
CA LEU A 174 -19.19 30.65 -5.31
C LEU A 174 -20.03 31.61 -6.17
N ALA A 175 -21.06 31.13 -6.85
CA ALA A 175 -22.02 31.97 -7.57
C ALA A 175 -22.70 33.00 -6.65
N ARG A 176 -22.98 32.59 -5.41
CA ARG A 176 -23.58 33.47 -4.40
C ARG A 176 -22.58 34.51 -3.88
N ARG A 177 -21.32 34.14 -3.69
CA ARG A 177 -20.27 35.03 -3.14
C ARG A 177 -19.68 35.97 -4.18
N GLN A 178 -19.55 35.50 -5.42
CA GLN A 178 -18.89 36.18 -6.53
C GLN A 178 -19.73 36.05 -7.81
N PRO A 179 -20.95 36.61 -7.85
CA PRO A 179 -21.90 36.39 -8.96
C PRO A 179 -21.41 36.90 -10.31
N ASP A 180 -20.50 37.88 -10.31
CA ASP A 180 -19.98 38.52 -11.53
C ASP A 180 -18.88 37.70 -12.22
N LEU A 181 -18.50 36.52 -11.69
CA LEU A 181 -17.52 35.68 -12.35
C LEU A 181 -18.06 35.15 -13.70
N PRO A 182 -17.20 35.07 -14.73
CA PRO A 182 -17.60 34.70 -16.09
C PRO A 182 -18.14 33.27 -16.22
N TYR A 183 -17.93 32.41 -15.22
CA TYR A 183 -18.35 31.01 -15.21
C TYR A 183 -19.87 30.83 -15.08
N PHE A 184 -20.57 31.82 -14.54
CA PHE A 184 -22.00 31.75 -14.23
C PHE A 184 -22.90 32.26 -15.34
N ASP A 185 -22.35 32.92 -16.38
CA ASP A 185 -23.08 33.28 -17.59
C ASP A 185 -23.25 32.05 -18.49
N PRO A 186 -24.48 31.57 -18.77
CA PRO A 186 -24.70 30.44 -19.66
C PRO A 186 -24.32 30.72 -21.12
N ALA A 187 -24.28 31.99 -21.54
CA ALA A 187 -23.94 32.38 -22.90
C ALA A 187 -22.42 32.47 -23.14
N ASN A 188 -21.61 32.41 -22.08
CA ASN A 188 -20.17 32.46 -22.18
C ASN A 188 -19.57 31.07 -22.43
N GLU A 189 -19.03 30.86 -23.62
CA GLU A 189 -18.34 29.61 -24.00
C GLU A 189 -16.81 29.68 -23.77
N GLY A 190 -16.29 30.81 -23.29
CA GLY A 190 -14.88 31.06 -23.02
C GLY A 190 -14.21 32.03 -24.01
N PRO A 191 -12.88 32.26 -23.89
CA PRO A 191 -11.98 31.64 -22.91
C PRO A 191 -12.25 32.13 -21.48
N PHE A 192 -12.04 31.24 -20.50
CA PHE A 192 -12.16 31.57 -19.08
C PHE A 192 -10.81 32.03 -18.50
N PRO A 193 -10.81 32.77 -17.37
CA PRO A 193 -9.58 33.14 -16.67
C PRO A 193 -8.73 31.92 -16.32
N THR A 194 -7.41 32.05 -16.46
CA THR A 194 -6.43 31.01 -16.09
C THR A 194 -6.11 31.00 -14.61
N GLU A 195 -6.33 32.13 -13.91
CA GLU A 195 -6.17 32.21 -12.46
C GLU A 195 -7.43 31.68 -11.77
N SER A 196 -7.23 30.82 -10.76
CA SER A 196 -8.33 30.29 -9.97
C SER A 196 -9.03 31.41 -9.19
N PRO A 197 -10.37 31.47 -9.18
CA PRO A 197 -11.12 32.43 -8.38
C PRO A 197 -11.19 32.05 -6.88
N ILE A 198 -10.57 30.93 -6.50
CA ILE A 198 -10.59 30.38 -5.15
C ILE A 198 -9.25 29.71 -4.80
N THR A 199 -8.82 29.90 -3.56
CA THR A 199 -7.64 29.27 -2.97
C THR A 199 -8.02 28.06 -2.11
N LEU A 200 -7.02 27.26 -1.73
CA LEU A 200 -7.26 26.10 -0.87
C LEU A 200 -7.79 26.49 0.53
N ASP A 201 -7.24 27.56 1.12
CA ASP A 201 -7.68 28.04 2.42
C ASP A 201 -9.16 28.49 2.38
N GLU A 202 -9.57 29.13 1.28
CA GLU A 202 -10.97 29.50 1.06
C GLU A 202 -11.89 28.29 0.92
N PHE A 203 -11.45 27.15 0.37
CA PHE A 203 -12.26 25.93 0.38
C PHE A 203 -12.61 25.47 1.80
N GLY A 204 -11.70 25.66 2.75
CA GLY A 204 -11.92 25.39 4.17
C GLY A 204 -13.10 26.16 4.78
N GLU A 205 -13.46 27.31 4.18
CA GLU A 205 -14.61 28.11 4.60
C GLU A 205 -15.84 27.92 3.71
N VAL A 206 -15.63 27.84 2.39
CA VAL A 206 -16.68 27.76 1.37
C VAL A 206 -17.41 26.42 1.47
N TYR A 207 -16.70 25.31 1.60
CA TYR A 207 -17.33 23.99 1.64
C TYR A 207 -18.22 23.79 2.89
N PRO A 208 -17.77 24.06 4.13
CA PRO A 208 -18.65 23.95 5.29
C PRO A 208 -19.85 24.90 5.23
N ALA A 209 -19.67 26.13 4.70
CA ALA A 209 -20.77 27.06 4.50
C ALA A 209 -21.81 26.52 3.51
N ALA A 210 -21.37 26.00 2.36
CA ALA A 210 -22.24 25.37 1.37
C ALA A 210 -22.97 24.15 1.94
N SER A 211 -22.25 23.29 2.68
CA SER A 211 -22.84 22.09 3.30
C SER A 211 -23.87 22.41 4.39
N ASN A 212 -23.68 23.49 5.15
CA ASN A 212 -24.69 23.95 6.11
C ASN A 212 -25.90 24.54 5.38
N ARG A 213 -25.69 25.37 4.34
CA ARG A 213 -26.79 25.91 3.52
C ARG A 213 -27.62 24.83 2.85
N MET A 214 -27.01 23.74 2.38
CA MET A 214 -27.72 22.58 1.84
C MET A 214 -28.80 22.01 2.79
N LYS A 215 -28.63 22.17 4.11
CA LYS A 215 -29.55 21.68 5.13
C LYS A 215 -30.62 22.71 5.50
N GLU A 216 -30.28 23.99 5.42
CA GLU A 216 -31.10 25.10 5.93
C GLU A 216 -31.93 25.79 4.83
N ASP A 217 -31.46 25.74 3.59
CA ASP A 217 -32.01 26.49 2.46
C ASP A 217 -32.38 25.53 1.29
N PRO A 218 -33.68 25.22 1.13
CA PRO A 218 -34.16 24.37 0.04
C PRO A 218 -33.88 24.93 -1.37
N GLU A 219 -33.85 26.25 -1.54
CA GLU A 219 -33.56 26.89 -2.84
C GLU A 219 -32.08 26.73 -3.18
N PHE A 220 -31.18 26.98 -2.21
CA PHE A 220 -29.76 26.68 -2.38
C PHE A 220 -29.52 25.20 -2.69
N ALA A 221 -30.23 24.29 -2.00
CA ALA A 221 -30.10 22.86 -2.25
C ALA A 221 -30.56 22.45 -3.66
N ALA A 222 -31.60 23.11 -4.19
CA ALA A 222 -32.02 22.93 -5.58
C ALA A 222 -30.98 23.49 -6.56
N ALA A 223 -30.45 24.68 -6.30
CA ALA A 223 -29.40 25.31 -7.11
C ALA A 223 -28.12 24.46 -7.16
N ALA A 224 -27.66 23.89 -6.04
CA ALA A 224 -26.49 23.02 -6.00
C ALA A 224 -26.69 21.70 -6.77
N ARG A 225 -27.89 21.11 -6.69
CA ARG A 225 -28.25 19.93 -7.51
C ARG A 225 -28.28 20.27 -9.00
N GLN A 226 -28.89 21.39 -9.36
CA GLN A 226 -28.91 21.89 -10.73
C GLN A 226 -27.49 22.17 -11.26
N ALA A 227 -26.63 22.79 -10.43
CA ALA A 227 -25.25 23.04 -10.79
C ALA A 227 -24.44 21.75 -11.00
N THR A 228 -24.68 20.73 -10.18
CA THR A 228 -24.08 19.40 -10.37
C THR A 228 -24.50 18.79 -11.71
N TYR A 229 -25.79 18.85 -12.03
CA TYR A 229 -26.31 18.35 -13.30
C TYR A 229 -25.71 19.10 -14.50
N GLU A 230 -25.68 20.43 -14.48
CA GLU A 230 -25.11 21.25 -15.56
C GLU A 230 -23.60 21.03 -15.74
N LEU A 231 -22.87 20.82 -14.64
CA LEU A 231 -21.46 20.42 -14.69
C LEU A 231 -21.32 19.08 -15.43
N GLN A 232 -22.12 18.08 -15.06
CA GLN A 232 -22.10 16.75 -15.68
C GLN A 232 -22.49 16.80 -17.16
N GLN A 233 -23.47 17.63 -17.54
CA GLN A 233 -23.84 17.88 -18.94
C GLN A 233 -22.80 18.69 -19.75
N GLY A 234 -21.68 19.10 -19.13
CA GLY A 234 -20.58 19.72 -19.85
C GLY A 234 -20.72 21.23 -20.02
N ARG A 235 -21.50 21.93 -19.18
CA ARG A 235 -21.60 23.39 -19.23
C ARG A 235 -20.20 24.03 -19.16
N PRO A 236 -19.76 24.80 -20.18
CA PRO A 236 -18.37 25.25 -20.30
C PRO A 236 -17.85 25.98 -19.07
N GLY A 237 -18.59 26.97 -18.57
CA GLY A 237 -18.20 27.74 -17.38
C GLY A 237 -18.05 26.88 -16.12
N TYR A 238 -18.92 25.89 -15.93
CA TYR A 238 -18.85 25.00 -14.76
C TYR A 238 -17.72 23.99 -14.88
N ARG A 239 -17.45 23.45 -16.08
CA ARG A 239 -16.29 22.59 -16.33
C ARG A 239 -14.99 23.35 -16.10
N ALA A 240 -14.88 24.60 -16.57
CA ALA A 240 -13.72 25.44 -16.31
C ALA A 240 -13.53 25.74 -14.82
N LEU A 241 -14.61 26.04 -14.09
CA LEU A 241 -14.56 26.29 -12.66
C LEU A 241 -14.21 25.03 -11.85
N TRP A 242 -14.77 23.88 -12.21
CA TRP A 242 -14.40 22.58 -11.64
C TRP A 242 -12.92 22.27 -11.86
N GLN A 243 -12.39 22.54 -13.05
CA GLN A 243 -10.96 22.33 -13.32
C GLN A 243 -10.07 23.15 -12.39
N HIS A 244 -10.44 24.42 -12.11
CA HIS A 244 -9.74 25.23 -11.09
C HIS A 244 -9.76 24.56 -9.71
N PHE A 245 -10.87 23.95 -9.32
CA PHE A 245 -10.97 23.26 -8.04
C PHE A 245 -10.02 22.05 -7.98
N VAL A 246 -9.98 21.27 -9.07
CA VAL A 246 -9.09 20.12 -9.23
C VAL A 246 -7.63 20.57 -9.17
N ASP A 247 -7.25 21.56 -9.99
CA ASP A 247 -5.86 22.01 -10.14
C ASP A 247 -5.28 22.58 -8.83
N VAL A 248 -6.03 23.47 -8.16
CA VAL A 248 -5.62 24.05 -6.87
C VAL A 248 -5.47 22.96 -5.81
N THR A 249 -6.37 21.98 -5.80
CA THR A 249 -6.34 20.91 -4.79
C THR A 249 -5.20 19.94 -5.05
N ILE A 250 -5.00 19.49 -6.29
CA ILE A 250 -3.92 18.56 -6.65
C ILE A 250 -2.55 19.19 -6.38
N ALA A 251 -2.37 20.49 -6.65
CA ALA A 251 -1.11 21.17 -6.39
C ALA A 251 -0.71 21.12 -4.90
N ASP A 252 -1.65 21.37 -3.99
CA ASP A 252 -1.43 21.24 -2.54
C ASP A 252 -1.18 19.78 -2.11
N GLN A 253 -2.01 18.87 -2.60
CA GLN A 253 -1.89 17.44 -2.27
C GLN A 253 -0.56 16.85 -2.73
N LYS A 254 -0.05 17.27 -3.90
CA LYS A 254 1.29 16.90 -4.39
C LYS A 254 2.39 17.39 -3.45
N ALA A 255 2.31 18.62 -2.96
CA ALA A 255 3.30 19.14 -2.01
C ALA A 255 3.33 18.33 -0.70
N ASP A 256 2.16 17.94 -0.18
CA ASP A 256 2.05 17.05 0.99
C ASP A 256 2.62 15.65 0.71
N CYS A 257 2.34 15.09 -0.47
CA CYS A 257 2.86 13.79 -0.89
C CYS A 257 4.38 13.81 -1.09
N ASP A 258 4.93 14.83 -1.72
CA ASP A 258 6.35 15.00 -1.98
C ASP A 258 7.15 15.09 -0.67
N ARG A 259 6.64 15.84 0.33
CA ARG A 259 7.23 15.84 1.67
C ARG A 259 7.26 14.44 2.28
N LEU A 260 6.24 13.62 2.03
CA LEU A 260 6.20 12.25 2.49
C LEU A 260 6.83 11.25 1.50
N GLY A 261 7.51 11.69 0.43
CA GLY A 261 8.08 10.79 -0.58
C GLY A 261 7.06 9.78 -1.14
N ILE A 262 5.82 10.23 -1.34
CA ILE A 262 4.74 9.48 -1.96
C ILE A 262 4.62 9.95 -3.40
N HIS A 263 4.59 9.02 -4.34
CA HIS A 263 4.58 9.29 -5.77
C HIS A 263 3.53 8.44 -6.48
N TYR A 264 2.68 9.10 -7.25
CA TYR A 264 1.66 8.47 -8.09
C TYR A 264 2.03 8.61 -9.55
N ASP A 265 1.74 7.58 -10.34
CA ASP A 265 1.84 7.63 -11.81
C ASP A 265 0.64 8.40 -12.39
N TYR A 266 -0.53 8.25 -11.76
CA TYR A 266 -1.78 8.86 -12.18
C TYR A 266 -2.51 9.58 -11.04
N TRP A 267 -3.18 10.67 -11.42
CA TRP A 267 -4.08 11.44 -10.55
C TRP A 267 -5.51 11.36 -11.10
N LEU A 268 -5.93 10.15 -11.48
CA LEU A 268 -7.27 9.95 -12.04
C LEU A 268 -8.30 10.02 -10.92
N GLY A 269 -9.53 10.36 -11.30
CA GLY A 269 -10.66 10.50 -10.39
C GLY A 269 -11.93 9.92 -10.96
N GLU A 270 -12.99 9.94 -10.15
CA GLU A 270 -14.32 9.49 -10.56
C GLU A 270 -14.77 10.15 -11.88
N SER A 271 -14.41 11.43 -12.09
CA SER A 271 -14.74 12.20 -13.30
C SER A 271 -14.21 11.57 -14.61
N HIS A 272 -13.12 10.82 -14.55
CA HIS A 272 -12.49 10.21 -15.74
C HIS A 272 -13.31 9.04 -16.28
N THR A 273 -14.20 8.48 -15.45
CA THR A 273 -15.09 7.37 -15.81
C THR A 273 -16.49 7.81 -16.19
N ASP A 274 -16.82 9.12 -16.08
CA ASP A 274 -18.19 9.65 -16.25
C ASP A 274 -18.84 9.23 -17.57
N HIS A 275 -18.09 9.29 -18.67
CA HIS A 275 -18.55 8.92 -20.01
C HIS A 275 -18.84 7.41 -20.17
N ARG A 276 -18.36 6.57 -19.25
CA ARG A 276 -18.54 5.11 -19.26
C ARG A 276 -19.76 4.65 -18.47
N LEU A 277 -20.22 5.45 -17.51
CA LEU A 277 -21.25 5.06 -16.55
C LEU A 277 -22.55 4.62 -17.23
N GLN A 278 -23.05 5.42 -18.18
CA GLN A 278 -24.29 5.12 -18.90
C GLN A 278 -24.11 3.93 -19.86
N PRO A 279 -23.12 3.92 -20.80
CA PRO A 279 -22.92 2.78 -21.69
C PRO A 279 -22.71 1.44 -20.97
N MET A 280 -21.92 1.45 -19.88
CA MET A 280 -21.69 0.26 -19.06
C MET A 280 -23.01 -0.22 -18.45
N THR A 281 -23.79 0.68 -17.83
CA THR A 281 -25.05 0.29 -17.17
C THR A 281 -26.06 -0.27 -18.17
N GLU A 282 -26.21 0.36 -19.33
CA GLU A 282 -27.10 -0.11 -20.40
C GLU A 282 -26.68 -1.49 -20.91
N ARG A 283 -25.39 -1.70 -21.18
CA ARG A 283 -24.85 -2.99 -21.59
C ARG A 283 -25.13 -4.09 -20.56
N LEU A 284 -24.88 -3.82 -19.28
CA LEU A 284 -25.14 -4.79 -18.22
C LEU A 284 -26.63 -5.14 -18.07
N MET A 285 -27.53 -4.20 -18.36
CA MET A 285 -28.97 -4.45 -18.39
C MET A 285 -29.37 -5.31 -19.58
N ASP A 286 -28.86 -5.00 -20.77
CA ASP A 286 -29.14 -5.73 -22.02
C ASP A 286 -28.64 -7.18 -21.95
N GLU A 287 -27.49 -7.41 -21.32
CA GLU A 287 -26.92 -8.73 -21.07
C GLU A 287 -27.61 -9.50 -19.93
N GLY A 288 -28.53 -8.85 -19.20
CA GLY A 288 -29.30 -9.44 -18.10
C GLY A 288 -28.53 -9.57 -16.79
N TYR A 289 -27.35 -8.95 -16.66
CA TYR A 289 -26.59 -8.90 -15.42
C TYR A 289 -27.13 -7.89 -14.42
N ALA A 290 -27.65 -6.76 -14.91
CA ALA A 290 -28.28 -5.72 -14.10
C ALA A 290 -29.81 -5.72 -14.29
N VAL A 291 -30.55 -5.54 -13.20
CA VAL A 291 -32.02 -5.53 -13.21
C VAL A 291 -32.59 -4.40 -12.37
N VAL A 292 -33.79 -3.92 -12.74
CA VAL A 292 -34.53 -2.96 -11.92
C VAL A 292 -35.22 -3.71 -10.78
N SER A 293 -34.87 -3.36 -9.54
CA SER A 293 -35.47 -3.89 -8.32
C SER A 293 -35.87 -2.75 -7.39
N LYS A 294 -37.16 -2.66 -7.06
CA LYS A 294 -37.74 -1.59 -6.22
C LYS A 294 -37.39 -0.18 -6.75
N GLY A 295 -37.32 -0.03 -8.07
CA GLY A 295 -36.98 1.21 -8.76
C GLY A 295 -35.49 1.50 -8.92
N ALA A 296 -34.61 0.82 -8.17
CA ALA A 296 -33.16 0.95 -8.32
C ALA A 296 -32.62 -0.08 -9.32
N THR A 297 -31.52 0.24 -10.01
CA THR A 297 -30.81 -0.70 -10.89
C THR A 297 -29.72 -1.40 -10.09
N ILE A 298 -29.73 -2.73 -10.05
CA ILE A 298 -28.84 -3.53 -9.20
C ILE A 298 -28.20 -4.68 -9.98
N VAL A 299 -27.03 -5.13 -9.51
CA VAL A 299 -26.40 -6.40 -9.89
C VAL A 299 -26.44 -7.34 -8.68
N ASP A 300 -27.08 -8.49 -8.83
CA ASP A 300 -27.06 -9.52 -7.80
C ASP A 300 -25.67 -10.16 -7.75
N VAL A 301 -25.03 -10.15 -6.58
CA VAL A 301 -23.67 -10.64 -6.34
C VAL A 301 -23.62 -11.76 -5.29
N SER A 302 -24.79 -12.25 -4.88
CA SER A 302 -24.92 -13.39 -3.96
C SER A 302 -24.47 -14.70 -4.63
N SER A 303 -24.04 -15.65 -3.80
CA SER A 303 -23.65 -17.01 -4.17
C SER A 303 -24.29 -18.00 -3.19
N ASP A 304 -24.65 -19.20 -3.68
CA ASP A 304 -25.19 -20.28 -2.83
C ASP A 304 -24.20 -20.75 -1.74
N GLU A 305 -22.91 -20.47 -1.93
CA GLU A 305 -21.85 -20.78 -0.97
C GLU A 305 -21.73 -19.73 0.16
N ASP A 306 -22.46 -18.62 0.07
CA ASP A 306 -22.37 -17.54 1.05
C ASP A 306 -22.97 -17.96 2.40
N LYS A 307 -22.17 -17.83 3.46
CA LYS A 307 -22.61 -18.11 4.84
C LYS A 307 -23.62 -17.08 5.36
N LYS A 308 -23.71 -15.91 4.72
CA LYS A 308 -24.59 -14.79 5.07
C LYS A 308 -25.08 -14.16 3.79
N ASP A 309 -26.32 -13.70 3.81
CA ASP A 309 -26.92 -12.97 2.69
C ASP A 309 -26.05 -11.77 2.31
N LEU A 310 -25.60 -11.73 1.06
CA LEU A 310 -24.80 -10.64 0.52
C LEU A 310 -25.73 -9.72 -0.29
N PRO A 311 -25.95 -8.47 0.13
CA PRO A 311 -26.82 -7.57 -0.60
C PRO A 311 -26.28 -7.30 -2.02
N PRO A 312 -27.16 -7.00 -2.99
CA PRO A 312 -26.75 -6.70 -4.34
C PRO A 312 -25.94 -5.40 -4.42
N LEU A 313 -25.11 -5.28 -5.45
CA LEU A 313 -24.47 -4.01 -5.79
C LEU A 313 -25.52 -3.09 -6.44
N MET A 314 -25.72 -1.89 -5.90
CA MET A 314 -26.59 -0.89 -6.51
C MET A 314 -25.80 -0.06 -7.52
N LEU A 315 -26.27 0.01 -8.75
CA LEU A 315 -25.70 0.87 -9.80
C LEU A 315 -26.39 2.23 -9.85
N LEU A 316 -27.72 2.23 -9.94
CA LEU A 316 -28.52 3.45 -9.99
C LEU A 316 -29.54 3.44 -8.85
N THR A 317 -29.74 4.59 -8.22
CA THR A 317 -30.81 4.77 -7.22
C THR A 317 -32.19 4.77 -7.88
N SER A 318 -33.26 4.76 -7.08
CA SER A 318 -34.64 4.82 -7.60
C SER A 318 -35.00 6.10 -8.35
N VAL A 319 -34.19 7.15 -8.21
CA VAL A 319 -34.33 8.41 -8.94
C VAL A 319 -33.29 8.53 -10.07
N GLY A 320 -32.61 7.43 -10.40
CA GLY A 320 -31.64 7.36 -11.51
C GLY A 320 -30.26 7.95 -11.20
N SER A 321 -29.94 8.27 -9.94
CA SER A 321 -28.63 8.80 -9.59
C SER A 321 -27.57 7.70 -9.58
N VAL A 322 -26.39 8.01 -10.13
CA VAL A 322 -25.18 7.16 -10.07
C VAL A 322 -24.75 6.94 -8.62
N THR A 323 -24.33 5.72 -8.30
CA THR A 323 -23.73 5.35 -7.01
C THR A 323 -22.22 5.15 -7.15
N TYR A 324 -21.51 5.10 -6.02
CA TYR A 324 -20.09 4.67 -5.99
C TYR A 324 -19.90 3.27 -6.59
N GLY A 325 -20.88 2.37 -6.46
CA GLY A 325 -20.81 1.05 -7.07
C GLY A 325 -20.70 1.08 -8.59
N THR A 326 -21.35 2.05 -9.24
CA THR A 326 -21.22 2.25 -10.70
C THR A 326 -19.87 2.85 -11.05
N THR A 327 -19.44 3.89 -10.32
CA THR A 327 -18.14 4.53 -10.58
C THR A 327 -17.01 3.52 -10.41
N ASP A 328 -16.96 2.76 -9.32
CA ASP A 328 -15.90 1.79 -9.08
C ASP A 328 -15.89 0.65 -10.11
N LEU A 329 -17.07 0.21 -10.56
CA LEU A 329 -17.16 -0.80 -11.61
C LEU A 329 -16.67 -0.26 -12.96
N ALA A 330 -17.00 0.99 -13.29
CA ALA A 330 -16.48 1.68 -14.47
C ALA A 330 -14.98 1.97 -14.37
N THR A 331 -14.45 2.23 -13.17
CA THR A 331 -13.01 2.37 -12.92
C THR A 331 -12.29 1.05 -13.18
N ILE A 332 -12.85 -0.10 -12.76
CA ILE A 332 -12.27 -1.41 -13.11
C ILE A 332 -12.28 -1.61 -14.62
N GLU A 333 -13.39 -1.34 -15.29
CA GLU A 333 -13.48 -1.44 -16.75
C GLU A 333 -12.41 -0.58 -17.45
N GLN A 334 -12.28 0.70 -17.05
CA GLN A 334 -11.25 1.59 -17.58
C GLN A 334 -9.86 0.99 -17.36
N ARG A 335 -9.54 0.51 -16.15
CA ARG A 335 -8.23 -0.05 -15.83
C ARG A 335 -7.93 -1.31 -16.65
N MET A 336 -8.93 -2.14 -16.91
CA MET A 336 -8.78 -3.32 -17.77
C MET A 336 -8.50 -2.93 -19.23
N GLU A 337 -9.21 -1.93 -19.75
CA GLU A 337 -9.01 -1.44 -21.12
C GLU A 337 -7.67 -0.73 -21.31
N ASP A 338 -7.29 0.13 -20.36
CA ASP A 338 -6.11 0.99 -20.47
C ASP A 338 -4.81 0.21 -20.19
N PHE A 339 -4.84 -0.79 -19.31
CA PHE A 339 -3.61 -1.40 -18.77
C PHE A 339 -3.55 -2.93 -18.79
N ASP A 340 -4.66 -3.64 -19.02
CA ASP A 340 -4.76 -5.11 -18.92
C ASP A 340 -3.98 -5.70 -17.73
N PRO A 341 -4.29 -5.28 -16.48
CA PRO A 341 -3.47 -5.64 -15.32
C PRO A 341 -3.68 -7.10 -14.89
N ALA A 342 -2.61 -7.70 -14.38
CA ALA A 342 -2.70 -9.00 -13.70
C ALA A 342 -3.30 -8.86 -12.30
N ALA A 343 -3.16 -7.69 -11.67
CA ALA A 343 -3.76 -7.40 -10.37
C ALA A 343 -4.10 -5.92 -10.18
N ILE A 344 -5.16 -5.65 -9.43
CA ILE A 344 -5.56 -4.31 -8.95
C ILE A 344 -5.72 -4.39 -7.43
N LEU A 345 -4.86 -3.65 -6.71
CA LEU A 345 -4.76 -3.66 -5.26
C LEU A 345 -5.37 -2.36 -4.71
N TYR A 346 -6.50 -2.48 -4.02
CA TYR A 346 -7.25 -1.36 -3.45
C TYR A 346 -6.86 -1.15 -1.98
N VAL A 347 -6.06 -0.13 -1.70
CA VAL A 347 -5.61 0.23 -0.35
C VAL A 347 -6.63 1.16 0.29
N VAL A 348 -7.72 0.57 0.78
CA VAL A 348 -8.89 1.29 1.30
C VAL A 348 -9.27 0.81 2.70
N ASP A 349 -9.85 1.69 3.52
CA ASP A 349 -10.23 1.41 4.91
C ASP A 349 -11.14 0.17 5.00
N LYS A 350 -10.88 -0.70 5.99
CA LYS A 350 -11.62 -1.95 6.22
C LYS A 350 -13.13 -1.78 6.35
N ARG A 351 -13.62 -0.59 6.72
CA ARG A 351 -15.06 -0.30 6.78
C ARG A 351 -15.75 -0.38 5.42
N GLN A 352 -15.00 -0.32 4.32
CA GLN A 352 -15.51 -0.47 2.96
C GLN A 352 -15.46 -1.91 2.42
N SER A 353 -15.07 -2.91 3.23
CA SER A 353 -14.89 -4.28 2.73
C SER A 353 -16.15 -4.90 2.11
N LEU A 354 -17.35 -4.57 2.63
CA LEU A 354 -18.60 -5.05 2.03
C LEU A 354 -18.74 -4.52 0.60
N HIS A 355 -18.50 -3.22 0.40
CA HIS A 355 -18.59 -2.56 -0.90
C HIS A 355 -17.62 -3.17 -1.91
N PHE A 356 -16.33 -3.29 -1.58
CA PHE A 356 -15.36 -3.92 -2.47
C PHE A 356 -15.67 -5.39 -2.77
N THR A 357 -16.20 -6.14 -1.78
CA THR A 357 -16.69 -7.50 -2.03
C THR A 357 -17.79 -7.51 -3.10
N GLN A 358 -18.74 -6.59 -3.02
CA GLN A 358 -19.83 -6.46 -3.99
C GLN A 358 -19.31 -6.04 -5.37
N VAL A 359 -18.46 -5.02 -5.43
CA VAL A 359 -17.87 -4.52 -6.68
C VAL A 359 -17.05 -5.61 -7.38
N PHE A 360 -16.16 -6.31 -6.67
CA PHE A 360 -15.32 -7.35 -7.29
C PHE A 360 -16.16 -8.51 -7.80
N ARG A 361 -17.17 -8.94 -7.03
CA ARG A 361 -18.09 -10.00 -7.50
C ARG A 361 -18.89 -9.56 -8.71
N ALA A 362 -19.35 -8.31 -8.76
CA ALA A 362 -20.01 -7.76 -9.94
C ALA A 362 -19.06 -7.73 -11.14
N ALA A 363 -17.82 -7.25 -10.97
CA ALA A 363 -16.82 -7.19 -12.03
C ALA A 363 -16.53 -8.57 -12.62
N TYR A 364 -16.33 -9.60 -11.79
CA TYR A 364 -16.14 -10.96 -12.29
C TYR A 364 -17.40 -11.58 -12.90
N LYS A 365 -18.58 -11.33 -12.32
CA LYS A 365 -19.86 -11.91 -12.79
C LYS A 365 -20.26 -11.36 -14.17
N THR A 366 -19.97 -10.08 -14.40
CA THR A 366 -20.28 -9.36 -15.64
C THR A 366 -19.21 -9.51 -16.72
N GLY A 367 -18.06 -10.12 -16.40
CA GLY A 367 -16.95 -10.27 -17.34
C GLY A 367 -16.12 -8.99 -17.53
N ILE A 368 -16.39 -7.92 -16.78
CA ILE A 368 -15.57 -6.68 -16.80
C ILE A 368 -14.13 -6.98 -16.42
N ALA A 369 -13.91 -7.87 -15.44
CA ALA A 369 -12.59 -8.40 -15.11
C ALA A 369 -12.60 -9.94 -15.26
N PRO A 370 -11.60 -10.53 -15.93
CA PRO A 370 -11.45 -11.98 -15.99
C PRO A 370 -10.97 -12.52 -14.64
N ARG A 371 -11.23 -13.80 -14.36
CA ARG A 371 -10.75 -14.48 -13.14
C ARG A 371 -9.22 -14.61 -13.05
N SER A 372 -8.52 -14.38 -14.16
CA SER A 372 -7.05 -14.31 -14.19
C SER A 372 -6.50 -12.99 -13.64
N THR A 373 -7.32 -11.93 -13.53
CA THR A 373 -6.92 -10.67 -12.90
C THR A 373 -7.32 -10.69 -11.43
N SER A 374 -6.36 -10.51 -10.53
CA SER A 374 -6.62 -10.44 -9.08
C SER A 374 -7.17 -9.07 -8.70
N LEU A 375 -8.35 -9.02 -8.09
CA LEU A 375 -8.91 -7.82 -7.47
C LEU A 375 -8.85 -7.97 -5.95
N GLU A 376 -8.01 -7.17 -5.29
CA GLU A 376 -7.72 -7.33 -3.85
C GLU A 376 -8.03 -6.08 -3.04
N HIS A 377 -8.71 -6.27 -1.91
CA HIS A 377 -8.93 -5.21 -0.94
C HIS A 377 -7.87 -5.29 0.15
N ILE A 378 -6.89 -4.40 0.10
CA ILE A 378 -5.88 -4.20 1.14
C ILE A 378 -6.53 -3.39 2.28
N ALA A 379 -7.38 -4.09 3.04
CA ALA A 379 -8.25 -3.53 4.08
C ALA A 379 -7.46 -3.07 5.31
N PHE A 380 -7.08 -1.80 5.36
CA PHE A 380 -6.32 -1.25 6.48
C PHE A 380 -7.23 -0.83 7.66
N GLY A 381 -6.68 -0.87 8.88
CA GLY A 381 -7.39 -0.47 10.12
C GLY A 381 -7.43 1.05 10.36
N THR A 382 -8.16 1.51 11.36
CA THR A 382 -8.30 2.95 11.62
C THR A 382 -7.05 3.54 12.29
N PHE A 383 -6.90 4.86 12.14
CA PHE A 383 -5.89 5.65 12.83
C PHE A 383 -6.54 6.42 13.98
N ASN A 384 -6.19 6.06 15.21
CA ASN A 384 -6.84 6.53 16.43
C ASN A 384 -5.85 7.32 17.31
N GLY A 385 -6.35 8.13 18.23
CA GLY A 385 -5.55 8.73 19.29
C GLY A 385 -5.26 7.77 20.44
N LYS A 386 -4.51 8.25 21.44
CA LYS A 386 -4.20 7.48 22.67
C LYS A 386 -5.46 7.04 23.44
N ASP A 387 -6.60 7.73 23.23
CA ASP A 387 -7.90 7.42 23.83
C ASP A 387 -8.71 6.37 23.04
N GLY A 388 -8.15 5.83 21.95
CA GLY A 388 -8.80 4.86 21.06
C GLY A 388 -9.89 5.45 20.17
N ARG A 389 -10.08 6.78 20.17
CA ARG A 389 -11.03 7.47 19.30
C ARG A 389 -10.34 8.00 18.04
N PRO A 390 -11.07 8.38 16.97
CA PRO A 390 -10.46 9.01 15.81
C PRO A 390 -9.58 10.18 16.22
N PHE A 391 -8.37 10.24 15.66
CA PHE A 391 -7.40 11.25 16.04
C PHE A 391 -7.91 12.66 15.71
N LYS A 392 -7.89 13.55 16.71
CA LYS A 392 -8.39 14.92 16.62
C LYS A 392 -7.34 15.92 17.11
N THR A 393 -7.47 17.17 16.66
CA THR A 393 -6.67 18.28 17.20
C THR A 393 -7.00 18.53 18.68
N ARG A 394 -6.14 19.27 19.40
CA ARG A 394 -6.37 19.62 20.82
C ARG A 394 -7.69 20.40 21.04
N THR A 395 -8.18 21.08 20.01
CA THR A 395 -9.45 21.83 20.00
C THR A 395 -10.65 20.98 19.54
N GLY A 396 -10.45 19.70 19.20
CA GLY A 396 -11.51 18.75 18.81
C GLY A 396 -11.84 18.72 17.32
N GLY A 397 -11.08 19.44 16.48
CA GLY A 397 -11.18 19.45 15.03
C GLY A 397 -10.48 18.26 14.35
N VAL A 398 -10.67 18.15 13.03
CA VAL A 398 -9.94 17.18 12.20
C VAL A 398 -8.50 17.66 12.07
N MET A 399 -7.52 16.78 12.33
CA MET A 399 -6.11 17.14 12.16
C MET A 399 -5.69 17.04 10.70
N MET A 400 -5.11 18.12 10.18
CA MET A 400 -4.58 18.15 8.81
C MET A 400 -3.30 17.32 8.71
N LEU A 401 -3.03 16.76 7.53
CA LEU A 401 -1.86 15.93 7.29
C LEU A 401 -0.57 16.74 7.46
N LYS A 402 -0.50 17.93 6.85
CA LYS A 402 0.64 18.85 7.01
C LYS A 402 0.97 19.20 8.47
N GLU A 403 -0.05 19.36 9.31
CA GLU A 403 0.10 19.65 10.74
C GLU A 403 0.65 18.43 11.48
N LEU A 404 0.17 17.23 11.16
CA LEU A 404 0.67 15.99 11.74
C LEU A 404 2.13 15.72 11.37
N VAL A 405 2.49 15.95 10.11
CA VAL A 405 3.87 15.85 9.63
C VAL A 405 4.74 16.84 10.38
N GLN A 406 4.33 18.10 10.46
CA GLN A 406 5.09 19.13 11.18
C GLN A 406 5.24 18.79 12.66
N LEU A 407 4.17 18.34 13.32
CA LEU A 407 4.20 17.90 14.72
C LEU A 407 5.24 16.79 14.95
N SER A 408 5.39 15.87 14.00
CA SER A 408 6.40 14.82 14.11
C SER A 408 7.82 15.30 13.85
N ILE A 409 8.00 16.31 12.99
CA ILE A 409 9.30 16.93 12.74
C ILE A 409 9.74 17.75 13.96
N ASP A 410 8.84 18.53 14.54
CA ASP A 410 9.10 19.33 15.73
C ASP A 410 9.51 18.43 16.91
N ALA A 411 8.79 17.33 17.12
CA ALA A 411 9.14 16.35 18.15
C ALA A 411 10.52 15.69 17.90
N ALA A 412 10.89 15.45 16.65
CA ALA A 412 12.22 14.94 16.31
C ALA A 412 13.31 15.98 16.59
N TYR A 413 13.05 17.25 16.24
CA TYR A 413 13.95 18.37 16.49
C TYR A 413 14.19 18.58 17.99
N GLU A 414 13.13 18.70 18.79
CA GLU A 414 13.21 18.84 20.26
C GLU A 414 13.99 17.70 20.91
N ARG A 415 13.81 16.47 20.39
CA ARG A 415 14.51 15.29 20.89
C ARG A 415 16.00 15.30 20.55
N MET A 416 16.37 15.78 19.35
CA MET A 416 17.76 15.96 18.97
C MET A 416 18.45 16.99 19.87
N GLU A 417 17.82 18.14 20.13
CA GLU A 417 18.35 19.16 21.03
C GLU A 417 18.51 18.64 22.45
N SER A 418 17.47 17.97 22.98
CA SER A 418 17.48 17.41 24.34
C SER A 418 18.55 16.33 24.53
N ALA A 419 18.84 15.56 23.49
CA ALA A 419 19.89 14.54 23.49
C ALA A 419 21.30 15.12 23.25
N GLY A 420 21.43 16.42 22.98
CA GLY A 420 22.69 17.06 22.62
C GLY A 420 23.31 16.54 21.32
N VAL A 421 22.48 15.99 20.43
CA VAL A 421 22.90 15.44 19.14
C VAL A 421 22.91 16.56 18.11
N ALA A 422 23.96 16.61 17.28
CA ALA A 422 24.13 17.63 16.24
C ALA A 422 24.17 19.07 16.77
N SER A 423 24.53 19.28 18.05
CA SER A 423 24.61 20.62 18.67
C SER A 423 25.46 21.62 17.87
N ASP A 424 26.56 21.12 17.29
CA ASP A 424 27.54 21.90 16.52
C ASP A 424 27.15 22.10 15.04
N TYR A 425 26.00 21.57 14.60
CA TYR A 425 25.57 21.62 13.22
C TYR A 425 24.87 22.96 12.92
N PRO A 426 24.96 23.47 11.67
CA PRO A 426 24.14 24.59 11.22
C PRO A 426 22.64 24.31 11.35
N GLU A 427 21.85 25.36 11.58
CA GLU A 427 20.40 25.26 11.81
C GLU A 427 19.66 24.59 10.64
N ASN A 428 20.04 24.91 9.40
CA ASN A 428 19.45 24.30 8.21
C ASN A 428 19.73 22.79 8.14
N GLU A 429 20.88 22.33 8.64
CA GLU A 429 21.22 20.91 8.67
C GLU A 429 20.46 20.19 9.79
N LYS A 430 20.32 20.82 10.96
CA LYS A 430 19.47 20.32 12.04
C LYS A 430 18.02 20.15 11.58
N ALA A 431 17.46 21.15 10.91
CA ALA A 431 16.11 21.10 10.36
C ALA A 431 15.94 19.94 9.35
N ALA A 432 16.91 19.75 8.44
CA ALA A 432 16.87 18.64 7.47
C ALA A 432 16.96 17.26 8.14
N ILE A 433 17.78 17.11 9.19
CA ILE A 433 17.86 15.88 9.97
C ILE A 433 16.54 15.62 10.69
N ALA A 434 15.97 16.64 11.36
CA ALA A 434 14.69 16.52 12.04
C ALA A 434 13.56 16.15 11.06
N GLU A 435 13.57 16.69 9.85
CA GLU A 435 12.62 16.32 8.79
C GLU A 435 12.72 14.83 8.42
N MET A 436 13.93 14.34 8.13
CA MET A 436 14.15 12.91 7.84
C MET A 436 13.72 12.01 9.00
N VAL A 437 14.06 12.38 10.24
CA VAL A 437 13.75 11.60 11.45
C VAL A 437 12.24 11.60 11.73
N GLY A 438 11.59 12.76 11.61
CA GLY A 438 10.14 12.91 11.80
C GLY A 438 9.34 12.12 10.78
N GLN A 439 9.73 12.17 9.50
CA GLN A 439 9.10 11.36 8.46
C GLN A 439 9.29 9.86 8.70
N ALA A 440 10.50 9.43 9.08
CA ALA A 440 10.77 8.03 9.40
C ALA A 440 9.95 7.55 10.61
N ALA A 441 9.78 8.39 11.64
CA ALA A 441 8.94 8.09 12.79
C ALA A 441 7.48 7.85 12.39
N LEU A 442 6.91 8.70 11.52
CA LEU A 442 5.54 8.53 11.02
C LEU A 442 5.38 7.28 10.14
N LYS A 443 6.24 7.15 9.12
CA LYS A 443 6.16 6.05 8.15
C LYS A 443 6.35 4.69 8.80
N PHE A 444 7.43 4.55 9.57
CA PHE A 444 7.72 3.30 10.24
C PHE A 444 6.74 3.03 11.39
N GLY A 445 6.28 4.08 12.07
CA GLY A 445 5.28 3.98 13.14
C GLY A 445 3.97 3.35 12.68
N ASP A 446 3.57 3.58 11.42
CA ASP A 446 2.47 2.85 10.78
C ASP A 446 2.90 1.45 10.33
N LEU A 447 3.90 1.37 9.44
CA LEU A 447 4.31 0.14 8.73
C LEU A 447 4.85 -0.99 9.62
N VAL A 448 5.26 -0.70 10.86
CA VAL A 448 5.68 -1.74 11.81
C VAL A 448 4.53 -2.63 12.28
N ASN A 449 3.29 -2.15 12.14
CA ASN A 449 2.07 -2.87 12.51
C ASN A 449 1.49 -3.57 11.28
N HIS A 450 0.74 -4.65 11.50
CA HIS A 450 -0.02 -5.27 10.42
C HIS A 450 -1.07 -4.28 9.90
N TYR A 451 -1.14 -4.07 8.58
CA TYR A 451 -1.94 -3.03 7.95
C TYR A 451 -3.43 -3.06 8.36
N SER A 452 -4.00 -4.27 8.54
CA SER A 452 -5.41 -4.46 8.92
C SER A 452 -5.75 -4.10 10.36
N THR A 453 -4.74 -3.93 11.23
CA THR A 453 -4.94 -3.59 12.63
C THR A 453 -5.18 -2.10 12.82
N ASP A 454 -6.01 -1.75 13.81
CA ASP A 454 -6.21 -0.37 14.22
C ASP A 454 -4.98 0.11 14.98
N ILE A 455 -4.49 1.31 14.66
CA ILE A 455 -3.28 1.86 15.28
C ILE A 455 -3.61 3.09 16.12
N ASN A 456 -3.04 3.13 17.32
CA ASN A 456 -3.12 4.31 18.18
C ASN A 456 -1.86 5.15 17.98
N PHE A 457 -2.04 6.39 17.56
CA PHE A 457 -0.97 7.35 17.38
C PHE A 457 -0.30 7.66 18.70
N ASP A 458 1.01 7.43 18.75
CA ASP A 458 1.84 7.73 19.90
C ASP A 458 3.16 8.33 19.43
N LEU A 459 3.18 9.65 19.35
CA LEU A 459 4.34 10.39 18.85
C LEU A 459 5.60 10.15 19.69
N GLU A 460 5.47 10.06 21.02
CA GLU A 460 6.61 9.81 21.93
C GLU A 460 7.24 8.45 21.65
N ARG A 461 6.39 7.43 21.43
CA ARG A 461 6.85 6.09 21.06
C ARG A 461 7.46 6.07 19.66
N PHE A 462 6.82 6.69 18.67
CA PHE A 462 7.25 6.64 17.27
C PHE A 462 8.56 7.40 17.03
N SER A 463 8.78 8.48 17.79
CA SER A 463 10.02 9.27 17.78
C SER A 463 11.14 8.70 18.65
N SER A 464 10.94 7.55 19.31
CA SER A 464 11.96 6.96 20.18
C SER A 464 13.23 6.56 19.43
N PHE A 465 14.40 6.82 20.03
CA PHE A 465 15.69 6.29 19.55
C PHE A 465 15.93 4.83 19.97
N GLU A 466 15.02 4.25 20.74
CA GLU A 466 15.07 2.87 21.20
C GLU A 466 13.85 2.09 20.72
N GLY A 467 14.06 0.80 20.46
CA GLY A 467 13.01 -0.13 20.03
C GLY A 467 12.83 -0.21 18.52
N ARG A 468 11.67 -0.74 18.09
CA ARG A 468 11.31 -0.87 16.65
C ARG A 468 10.71 0.45 16.17
N THR A 469 11.57 1.41 15.84
CA THR A 469 11.17 2.75 15.38
C THR A 469 11.98 3.18 14.14
N GLY A 470 11.43 4.11 13.37
CA GLY A 470 12.12 4.72 12.23
C GLY A 470 13.43 5.42 12.62
N PRO A 471 13.45 6.28 13.67
CA PRO A 471 14.67 6.91 14.15
C PRO A 471 15.77 5.91 14.55
N TYR A 472 15.42 4.79 15.18
CA TYR A 472 16.38 3.75 15.53
C TYR A 472 17.04 3.12 14.29
N LEU A 473 16.27 2.88 13.22
CA LEU A 473 16.80 2.33 11.97
C LEU A 473 17.74 3.32 11.26
N LEU A 474 17.36 4.60 11.21
CA LEU A 474 18.23 5.64 10.67
C LEU A 474 19.53 5.77 11.47
N TYR A 475 19.42 5.82 12.80
CA TYR A 475 20.58 5.89 13.68
C TYR A 475 21.50 4.67 13.51
N SER A 476 20.94 3.47 13.43
CA SER A 476 21.69 2.23 13.19
C SER A 476 22.45 2.29 11.87
N THR A 477 21.83 2.82 10.81
CA THR A 477 22.46 3.01 9.49
C THR A 477 23.64 3.99 9.57
N VAL A 478 23.45 5.14 10.23
CA VAL A 478 24.50 6.14 10.41
C VAL A 478 25.64 5.59 11.28
N ARG A 479 25.33 4.82 12.32
CA ARG A 479 26.31 4.14 13.17
C ARG A 479 27.16 3.16 12.36
N THR A 480 26.56 2.36 11.47
CA THR A 480 27.30 1.48 10.56
C THR A 480 28.23 2.28 9.65
N LYS A 481 27.76 3.36 9.03
CA LYS A 481 28.62 4.25 8.22
C LYS A 481 29.77 4.88 9.03
N SER A 482 29.52 5.20 10.31
CA SER A 482 30.54 5.74 11.21
C SER A 482 31.62 4.70 11.54
N ILE A 483 31.26 3.44 11.73
CA ILE A 483 32.22 2.34 11.91
C ILE A 483 33.10 2.21 10.67
N LEU A 484 32.51 2.22 9.47
CA LEU A 484 33.25 2.12 8.21
C LEU A 484 34.23 3.29 8.03
N ARG A 485 33.80 4.52 8.29
CA ARG A 485 34.69 5.71 8.21
C ARG A 485 35.85 5.64 9.20
N LYS A 486 35.59 5.23 10.46
CA LYS A 486 36.65 5.06 11.45
C LYS A 486 37.65 3.98 11.06
N ALA A 487 37.21 2.93 10.38
CA ALA A 487 38.09 1.90 9.84
C ALA A 487 38.98 2.48 8.73
N GLU A 488 38.40 3.25 7.81
CA GLU A 488 39.12 3.95 6.74
C GLU A 488 40.17 4.94 7.31
N ASP A 489 39.81 5.72 8.34
CA ASP A 489 40.72 6.64 9.04
C ASP A 489 41.92 5.91 9.68
N GLN A 490 41.75 4.63 10.03
CA GLN A 490 42.81 3.75 10.55
C GLN A 490 43.61 3.06 9.44
N GLY A 491 43.33 3.37 8.16
CA GLY A 491 43.96 2.73 7.01
C GLY A 491 43.46 1.32 6.73
N LEU A 492 42.32 0.92 7.31
CA LEU A 492 41.69 -0.36 7.02
C LEU A 492 40.82 -0.22 5.77
N ALA A 493 41.08 -1.06 4.78
CA ALA A 493 40.24 -1.18 3.59
C ALA A 493 39.29 -2.37 3.71
N GLY A 494 38.13 -2.28 3.07
CA GLY A 494 37.22 -3.43 2.92
C GLY A 494 37.91 -4.56 2.16
N GLY A 495 37.86 -5.77 2.71
CA GLY A 495 38.34 -7.00 2.07
C GLY A 495 37.20 -7.88 1.57
N CYS A 496 37.53 -9.03 0.98
CA CYS A 496 36.56 -10.08 0.73
C CYS A 496 35.98 -10.59 2.05
N LEU A 497 34.68 -10.89 2.07
CA LEU A 497 34.04 -11.52 3.22
C LEU A 497 34.73 -12.88 3.50
N ILE A 498 35.05 -13.16 4.76
CA ILE A 498 35.66 -14.43 5.18
C ILE A 498 34.65 -15.28 5.96
N PRO A 499 34.91 -16.60 6.14
CA PRO A 499 34.11 -17.41 7.06
C PRO A 499 34.06 -16.80 8.45
N PRO A 500 32.88 -16.81 9.13
CA PRO A 500 32.74 -16.27 10.47
C PRO A 500 33.66 -17.01 11.46
N ALA A 501 34.34 -16.24 12.31
CA ALA A 501 35.17 -16.75 13.40
C ALA A 501 34.38 -16.87 14.71
N GLU A 502 33.32 -16.08 14.87
CA GLU A 502 32.47 -16.07 16.06
C GLU A 502 30.98 -16.34 15.74
N ASP A 503 30.26 -16.87 16.72
CA ASP A 503 28.82 -17.16 16.60
C ASP A 503 28.00 -15.90 16.26
N ALA A 504 28.41 -14.73 16.77
CA ALA A 504 27.75 -13.46 16.49
C ALA A 504 27.90 -13.03 15.02
N GLU A 505 29.08 -13.23 14.42
CA GLU A 505 29.31 -12.97 13.00
C GLU A 505 28.47 -13.92 12.15
N ARG A 506 28.45 -15.20 12.52
CA ARG A 506 27.66 -16.20 11.80
C ARG A 506 26.16 -15.89 11.85
N ALA A 507 25.64 -15.51 13.02
CA ALA A 507 24.26 -15.07 13.18
C ALA A 507 23.93 -13.85 12.32
N LEU A 508 24.85 -12.89 12.21
CA LEU A 508 24.70 -11.74 11.33
C LEU A 508 24.64 -12.15 9.85
N LEU A 509 25.53 -13.05 9.40
CA LEU A 509 25.53 -13.52 8.02
C LEU A 509 24.23 -14.24 7.66
N LEU A 510 23.74 -15.12 8.53
CA LEU A 510 22.44 -15.77 8.34
C LEU A 510 21.33 -14.72 8.23
N LYS A 511 21.33 -13.72 9.13
CA LYS A 511 20.28 -12.70 9.13
C LYS A 511 20.27 -11.84 7.87
N LEU A 512 21.45 -11.52 7.34
CA LEU A 512 21.58 -10.78 6.08
C LEU A 512 21.14 -11.63 4.89
N ALA A 513 21.35 -12.94 4.93
CA ALA A 513 20.95 -13.85 3.86
C ALA A 513 19.42 -14.04 3.75
N GLU A 514 18.64 -13.66 4.77
CA GLU A 514 17.17 -13.69 4.76
C GLU A 514 16.53 -12.53 3.97
N MET A 515 17.32 -11.57 3.45
CA MET A 515 16.80 -10.40 2.74
C MET A 515 15.90 -10.76 1.54
N PRO A 516 16.26 -11.73 0.67
CA PRO A 516 15.40 -12.13 -0.44
C PRO A 516 14.05 -12.68 0.01
N GLU A 517 14.02 -13.51 1.06
CA GLU A 517 12.80 -14.11 1.62
C GLU A 517 11.89 -13.08 2.32
N ALA A 518 12.42 -11.93 2.71
CA ALA A 518 11.61 -10.86 3.29
C ALA A 518 10.86 -10.03 2.24
N LEU A 519 11.20 -10.15 0.95
CA LEU A 519 10.66 -9.37 -0.16
C LEU A 519 9.89 -10.19 -1.20
N LEU A 520 10.11 -11.51 -1.24
CA LEU A 520 9.37 -12.51 -2.03
C LEU A 520 8.19 -13.05 -1.24
#